data_AF-B7VGY9-F1
#
_entry.id   AF-B7VGY9-F1
#
_cell.length_a   1.000
_cell.length_b   1.000
_cell.length_c   1.000
_cell.angle_alpha   90.00
_cell.angle_beta   90.00
_cell.angle_gamma   90.00
#
_symmetry.space_group_name_H-M   'P 1'
#
loop_
_entity.id
_entity.type
_entity.pdbx_description
1 polymer ?
#
loop_
_entity_poly.entity_id
_entity_poly.type
_entity_poly.pdbx_seq_one_letter_code
_entity_poly.pdbx_strand_id
1 'polypeptide(L)'
;MTKQSIAKQPVTKNSKGKLYHSIDTLWNFMSMGHDITPSDCIFVLCSNDTRVAEYAAELYHQGVAPYIVFSGGLGRFTEGSFERSEAETFAAIARDAGVPDSDIIIEKHATNTGENVRFTHKLLTERGLSPKRLTLVQKPFMEKRTYATFAKQWPDEVTEIQVTSQWQDWIDYFNEELPLDMVLGALIADYERIKSYPAQGFQIEMPIPDDVDHAYQALKRLGFE
;
A
#
# COMPACT_ATOMS: atom_id res chain seq x y z
N MET A 1 -29.30 37.77 12.85
CA MET A 1 -28.39 36.85 12.12
C MET A 1 -28.50 35.48 12.77
N THR A 2 -29.36 34.63 12.21
CA THR A 2 -29.72 33.33 12.79
C THR A 2 -28.84 32.27 12.16
N LYS A 3 -27.98 31.63 12.97
CA LYS A 3 -27.14 30.50 12.54
C LYS A 3 -28.05 29.34 12.14
N GLN A 4 -28.08 28.99 10.85
CA GLN A 4 -28.69 27.75 10.39
C GLN A 4 -27.80 26.59 10.78
N SER A 5 -28.30 25.76 11.70
CA SER A 5 -27.73 24.45 12.03
C SER A 5 -27.97 23.51 10.86
N ILE A 6 -26.90 23.10 10.17
CA ILE A 6 -26.93 22.04 9.16
C ILE A 6 -27.11 20.71 9.92
N ALA A 7 -28.36 20.24 10.01
CA ALA A 7 -28.66 18.94 10.58
C ALA A 7 -28.14 17.84 9.64
N LYS A 8 -27.18 17.03 10.09
CA LYS A 8 -26.79 15.78 9.42
C LYS A 8 -28.01 14.86 9.38
N GLN A 9 -28.51 14.56 8.18
CA GLN A 9 -29.63 13.63 8.01
C GLN A 9 -29.21 12.20 8.42
N PRO A 10 -30.11 11.42 9.06
CA PRO A 10 -29.82 10.05 9.45
C PRO A 10 -29.75 9.12 8.24
N VAL A 11 -28.71 8.28 8.19
CA VAL A 11 -28.50 7.29 7.13
C VAL A 11 -29.57 6.19 7.24
N THR A 12 -30.45 6.09 6.25
CA THR A 12 -31.47 5.03 6.11
C THR A 12 -30.84 3.64 5.84
N LYS A 13 -31.56 2.55 6.13
CA LYS A 13 -31.10 1.16 5.90
C LYS A 13 -30.71 0.89 4.42
N ASN A 14 -31.38 1.54 3.47
CA ASN A 14 -31.07 1.44 2.04
C ASN A 14 -29.80 2.21 1.65
N SER A 15 -29.53 3.36 2.31
CA SER A 15 -28.26 4.09 2.12
C SER A 15 -27.05 3.39 2.74
N LYS A 16 -27.23 2.62 3.83
CA LYS A 16 -26.13 1.80 4.38
C LYS A 16 -25.68 0.71 3.40
N GLY A 17 -26.62 -0.01 2.78
CA GLY A 17 -26.28 -1.03 1.77
C GLY A 17 -25.56 -0.45 0.55
N LYS A 18 -25.96 0.77 0.11
CA LYS A 18 -25.28 1.48 -0.98
C LYS A 18 -23.87 1.93 -0.61
N LEU A 19 -23.67 2.42 0.61
CA LEU A 19 -22.35 2.83 1.09
C LEU A 19 -21.39 1.64 1.15
N TYR A 20 -21.80 0.53 1.77
CA TYR A 20 -20.97 -0.68 1.88
C TYR A 20 -20.57 -1.18 0.50
N HIS A 21 -21.53 -1.27 -0.42
CA HIS A 21 -21.25 -1.66 -1.79
C HIS A 21 -20.25 -0.72 -2.48
N SER A 22 -20.35 0.59 -2.29
CA SER A 22 -19.37 1.53 -2.87
C SER A 22 -17.97 1.37 -2.27
N ILE A 23 -17.86 1.07 -0.98
CA ILE A 23 -16.56 0.77 -0.34
C ILE A 23 -16.01 -0.55 -0.90
N ASP A 24 -16.82 -1.61 -0.95
CA ASP A 24 -16.43 -2.92 -1.50
C ASP A 24 -15.94 -2.79 -2.94
N THR A 25 -16.69 -2.09 -3.80
CA THR A 25 -16.31 -1.88 -5.20
C THR A 25 -14.96 -1.17 -5.32
N LEU A 26 -14.75 -0.10 -4.54
CA LEU A 26 -13.50 0.66 -4.62
C LEU A 26 -12.32 -0.10 -4.02
N TRP A 27 -12.54 -0.77 -2.88
CA TRP A 27 -11.54 -1.59 -2.20
C TRP A 27 -11.07 -2.76 -3.07
N ASN A 28 -12.03 -3.53 -3.61
CA ASN A 28 -11.74 -4.65 -4.50
C ASN A 28 -11.08 -4.19 -5.79
N PHE A 29 -11.49 -3.02 -6.31
CA PHE A 29 -10.77 -2.42 -7.42
C PHE A 29 -9.33 -2.07 -7.04
N MET A 30 -9.00 -1.65 -5.83
CA MET A 30 -7.61 -1.29 -5.49
C MET A 30 -6.69 -2.49 -5.26
N SER A 31 -7.23 -3.70 -5.04
CA SER A 31 -6.45 -4.94 -4.97
C SER A 31 -6.03 -5.43 -6.36
N MET A 32 -4.89 -6.12 -6.42
CA MET A 32 -4.40 -6.81 -7.62
C MET A 32 -4.90 -8.24 -7.73
N GLY A 33 -5.13 -8.93 -6.60
CA GLY A 33 -5.55 -10.33 -6.58
C GLY A 33 -4.55 -11.29 -7.24
N HIS A 34 -3.25 -10.99 -7.18
CA HIS A 34 -2.22 -11.86 -7.74
C HIS A 34 -2.01 -13.11 -6.89
N ASP A 35 -1.85 -14.26 -7.55
CA ASP A 35 -1.41 -15.50 -6.91
C ASP A 35 0.09 -15.43 -6.61
N ILE A 36 0.46 -15.69 -5.36
CA ILE A 36 1.85 -15.57 -4.92
C ILE A 36 2.60 -16.87 -5.15
N THR A 37 3.68 -16.75 -5.92
CA THR A 37 4.60 -17.85 -6.26
C THR A 37 5.99 -17.56 -5.73
N PRO A 38 6.90 -18.56 -5.66
CA PRO A 38 8.28 -18.29 -5.29
C PRO A 38 8.92 -17.19 -6.14
N SER A 39 9.69 -16.32 -5.48
CA SER A 39 10.31 -15.11 -6.00
C SER A 39 11.73 -14.92 -5.44
N ASP A 40 12.49 -14.00 -6.02
CA ASP A 40 13.87 -13.75 -5.57
C ASP A 40 13.93 -12.80 -4.37
N CYS A 41 12.88 -12.00 -4.15
CA CYS A 41 12.86 -10.93 -3.15
C CYS A 41 11.42 -10.61 -2.71
N ILE A 42 11.18 -10.54 -1.40
CA ILE A 42 10.01 -9.87 -0.83
C ILE A 42 10.37 -8.40 -0.67
N PHE A 43 9.68 -7.51 -1.37
CA PHE A 43 9.92 -6.07 -1.30
C PHE A 43 8.74 -5.36 -0.64
N VAL A 44 8.96 -4.91 0.58
CA VAL A 44 7.99 -4.19 1.41
C VAL A 44 8.15 -2.68 1.21
N LEU A 45 7.09 -2.03 0.73
CA LEU A 45 6.99 -0.59 0.69
C LEU A 45 6.42 -0.14 2.03
N CYS A 46 7.27 0.37 2.91
CA CYS A 46 6.89 0.69 4.29
C CYS A 46 5.86 1.82 4.32
N SER A 47 5.11 1.86 5.42
CA SER A 47 4.06 2.83 5.64
C SER A 47 3.80 2.97 7.13
N ASN A 48 2.71 3.65 7.47
CA ASN A 48 2.23 3.76 8.83
C ASN A 48 1.61 2.46 9.41
N ASP A 49 1.36 1.44 8.59
CA ASP A 49 0.77 0.18 9.06
C ASP A 49 1.87 -0.88 9.24
N THR A 50 2.36 -1.01 10.47
CA THR A 50 3.47 -1.91 10.81
C THR A 50 3.13 -3.39 10.68
N ARG A 51 1.84 -3.76 10.67
CA ARG A 51 1.38 -5.15 10.47
C ARG A 51 1.79 -5.69 9.09
N VAL A 52 2.04 -4.81 8.13
CA VAL A 52 2.61 -5.18 6.82
C VAL A 52 4.00 -5.84 6.97
N ALA A 53 4.78 -5.49 8.00
CA ALA A 53 6.05 -6.15 8.29
C ALA A 53 5.85 -7.58 8.82
N GLU A 54 4.82 -7.81 9.64
CA GLU A 54 4.45 -9.13 10.16
C GLU A 54 4.06 -10.06 9.01
N TYR A 55 3.21 -9.58 8.10
CA TYR A 55 2.83 -10.33 6.91
C TYR A 55 4.04 -10.64 5.99
N ALA A 56 4.97 -9.70 5.82
CA ALA A 56 6.18 -9.95 5.07
C ALA A 56 7.06 -11.04 5.71
N ALA A 57 7.14 -11.07 7.04
CA ALA A 57 7.84 -12.13 7.77
C ALA A 57 7.14 -13.50 7.61
N GLU A 58 5.80 -13.53 7.62
CA GLU A 58 5.03 -14.75 7.33
C GLU A 58 5.35 -15.31 5.93
N LEU A 59 5.36 -14.44 4.90
CA LEU A 59 5.71 -14.84 3.52
C LEU A 59 7.15 -15.39 3.44
N TYR A 60 8.09 -14.78 4.16
CA TYR A 60 9.47 -15.28 4.24
C TYR A 60 9.52 -16.69 4.86
N HIS A 61 8.82 -16.92 5.98
CA HIS A 61 8.77 -18.23 6.64
C HIS A 61 8.05 -19.30 5.80
N GLN A 62 7.14 -18.89 4.91
CA GLN A 62 6.52 -19.75 3.89
C GLN A 62 7.46 -20.07 2.72
N GLY A 63 8.66 -19.47 2.67
CA GLY A 63 9.65 -19.69 1.62
C GLY A 63 9.37 -18.94 0.31
N VAL A 64 8.58 -17.86 0.35
CA VAL A 64 8.25 -17.06 -0.85
C VAL A 64 9.48 -16.39 -1.46
N ALA A 65 10.44 -15.97 -0.64
CA ALA A 65 11.74 -15.46 -1.10
C ALA A 65 12.81 -15.69 -0.03
N PRO A 66 14.10 -15.75 -0.43
CA PRO A 66 15.21 -15.95 0.49
C PRO A 66 15.60 -14.71 1.31
N TYR A 67 15.08 -13.52 0.99
CA TYR A 67 15.33 -12.30 1.76
C TYR A 67 14.21 -11.26 1.57
N ILE A 68 14.17 -10.29 2.48
CA ILE A 68 13.21 -9.19 2.50
C ILE A 68 13.95 -7.86 2.35
N VAL A 69 13.40 -6.96 1.52
CA VAL A 69 13.79 -5.56 1.47
C VAL A 69 12.68 -4.71 2.06
N PHE A 70 13.02 -3.88 3.05
CA PHE A 70 12.15 -2.84 3.58
C PHE A 70 12.60 -1.49 3.03
N SER A 71 11.69 -0.73 2.39
CA SER A 71 11.97 0.62 1.87
C SER A 71 11.01 1.64 2.44
N GLY A 72 11.58 2.70 3.03
CA GLY A 72 10.83 3.78 3.65
C GLY A 72 11.71 4.61 4.59
N GLY A 73 11.68 5.92 4.37
CA GLY A 73 12.41 6.92 5.13
C GLY A 73 11.70 7.37 6.39
N LEU A 74 11.85 8.65 6.75
CA LEU A 74 11.15 9.24 7.89
C LEU A 74 9.69 9.49 7.50
N GLY A 75 8.77 8.78 8.15
CA GLY A 75 7.33 8.87 7.91
C GLY A 75 6.60 9.81 8.87
N ARG A 76 5.27 9.91 8.70
CA ARG A 76 4.38 10.75 9.53
C ARG A 76 4.40 10.39 11.03
N PHE A 77 4.85 9.19 11.39
CA PHE A 77 4.96 8.69 12.77
C PHE A 77 6.35 8.93 13.40
N THR A 78 7.33 9.45 12.65
CA THR A 78 8.65 9.82 13.18
C THR A 78 8.74 11.32 13.49
N GLU A 79 7.68 12.09 13.19
CA GLU A 79 7.52 13.48 13.66
C GLU A 79 7.29 13.50 15.19
N GLY A 80 8.37 13.38 15.96
CA GLY A 80 8.35 13.47 17.42
C GLY A 80 9.23 12.46 18.15
N SER A 81 9.58 11.34 17.50
CA SER A 81 10.51 10.31 18.00
C SER A 81 11.63 10.10 16.98
N PHE A 82 12.61 11.01 17.01
CA PHE A 82 13.68 11.19 16.04
C PHE A 82 14.83 10.16 16.13
N GLU A 83 14.60 8.86 15.92
CA GLU A 83 15.75 7.93 15.83
C GLU A 83 15.72 6.89 14.69
N ARG A 84 14.55 6.52 14.12
CA ARG A 84 14.47 5.42 13.14
C ARG A 84 13.58 5.71 11.95
N SER A 85 13.94 5.20 10.78
CA SER A 85 13.07 5.22 9.59
C SER A 85 11.92 4.20 9.68
N GLU A 86 10.92 4.32 8.82
CA GLU A 86 9.86 3.30 8.67
C GLU A 86 10.49 1.93 8.35
N ALA A 87 11.46 1.88 7.43
CA ALA A 87 12.15 0.64 7.09
C ALA A 87 12.93 0.01 8.25
N GLU A 88 13.58 0.82 9.09
CA GLU A 88 14.28 0.32 10.29
C GLU A 88 13.29 -0.23 11.33
N THR A 89 12.12 0.39 11.46
CA THR A 89 11.03 -0.06 12.34
C THR A 89 10.45 -1.39 11.85
N PHE A 90 10.13 -1.49 10.56
CA PHE A 90 9.60 -2.71 9.96
C PHE A 90 10.62 -3.86 10.04
N ALA A 91 11.89 -3.56 9.78
CA ALA A 91 12.96 -4.54 9.94
C ALA A 91 13.10 -5.05 11.37
N ALA A 92 12.88 -4.21 12.40
CA ALA A 92 12.89 -4.66 13.79
C ALA A 92 11.74 -5.66 14.06
N ILE A 93 10.54 -5.37 13.56
CA ILE A 93 9.38 -6.28 13.67
C ILE A 93 9.65 -7.62 12.98
N ALA A 94 10.22 -7.60 11.77
CA ALA A 94 10.58 -8.82 11.07
C ALA A 94 11.63 -9.67 11.83
N ARG A 95 12.62 -9.02 12.47
CA ARG A 95 13.58 -9.70 13.34
C ARG A 95 12.90 -10.33 14.56
N ASP A 96 12.00 -9.60 15.20
CA ASP A 96 11.23 -10.10 16.35
C ASP A 96 10.33 -11.28 15.94
N ALA A 97 9.86 -11.30 14.69
CA ALA A 97 9.15 -12.41 14.07
C ALA A 97 10.08 -13.55 13.58
N GLY A 98 11.40 -13.49 13.85
CA GLY A 98 12.36 -14.56 13.60
C GLY A 98 13.02 -14.54 12.22
N VAL A 99 12.90 -13.47 11.44
CA VAL A 99 13.66 -13.31 10.19
C VAL A 99 15.13 -12.97 10.52
N PRO A 100 16.12 -13.73 10.03
CA PRO A 100 17.53 -13.44 10.26
C PRO A 100 17.96 -12.07 9.74
N ASP A 101 18.84 -11.38 10.46
CA ASP A 101 19.36 -10.07 10.04
C ASP A 101 20.12 -10.13 8.70
N SER A 102 20.75 -11.28 8.39
CA SER A 102 21.44 -11.52 7.11
C SER A 102 20.50 -11.48 5.91
N ASP A 103 19.21 -11.71 6.14
CA ASP A 103 18.18 -11.85 5.11
C ASP A 103 17.30 -10.60 5.05
N ILE A 104 17.70 -9.53 5.75
CA ILE A 104 17.00 -8.25 5.77
C ILE A 104 17.86 -7.16 5.11
N ILE A 105 17.25 -6.45 4.18
CA ILE A 105 17.84 -5.29 3.50
C ILE A 105 16.99 -4.06 3.82
N ILE A 106 17.65 -2.95 4.17
CA ILE A 106 16.98 -1.71 4.59
C ILE A 106 17.35 -0.58 3.63
N GLU A 107 16.34 0.00 2.97
CA GLU A 107 16.39 1.26 2.23
C GLU A 107 15.65 2.32 3.05
N LYS A 108 16.34 3.38 3.48
CA LYS A 108 15.84 4.31 4.52
C LYS A 108 15.67 5.76 4.07
N HIS A 109 15.67 6.01 2.76
CA HIS A 109 15.67 7.36 2.21
C HIS A 109 14.40 7.70 1.46
N ALA A 110 13.63 6.72 1.00
CA ALA A 110 12.46 6.97 0.19
C ALA A 110 11.32 7.64 0.98
N THR A 111 10.69 8.65 0.37
CA THR A 111 9.60 9.44 0.96
C THR A 111 8.27 9.24 0.25
N ASN A 112 8.26 8.46 -0.84
CA ASN A 112 7.09 8.16 -1.65
C ASN A 112 7.27 6.85 -2.43
N THR A 113 6.19 6.32 -2.98
CA THR A 113 6.18 5.04 -3.73
C THR A 113 7.20 5.00 -4.87
N GLY A 114 7.39 6.11 -5.61
CA GLY A 114 8.33 6.15 -6.72
C GLY A 114 9.79 6.12 -6.26
N GLU A 115 10.08 6.80 -5.15
CA GLU A 115 11.39 6.70 -4.50
C GLU A 115 11.65 5.32 -3.93
N ASN A 116 10.65 4.67 -3.32
CA ASN A 116 10.79 3.29 -2.82
C ASN A 116 11.32 2.40 -3.95
N VAL A 117 10.69 2.47 -5.13
CA VAL A 117 11.05 1.72 -6.33
C VAL A 117 12.48 2.04 -6.79
N ARG A 118 12.81 3.32 -7.03
CA ARG A 118 14.12 3.71 -7.58
C ARG A 118 15.28 3.48 -6.61
N PHE A 119 15.09 3.83 -5.33
CA PHE A 119 16.15 3.72 -4.32
C PHE A 119 16.40 2.26 -3.96
N THR A 120 15.36 1.43 -3.90
CA THR A 120 15.53 -0.02 -3.71
C THR A 120 16.26 -0.66 -4.88
N HIS A 121 15.91 -0.33 -6.12
CA HIS A 121 16.65 -0.83 -7.29
C HIS A 121 18.14 -0.48 -7.21
N LYS A 122 18.44 0.79 -6.91
CA LYS A 122 19.82 1.27 -6.74
C LYS A 122 20.55 0.49 -5.64
N LEU A 123 19.94 0.36 -4.47
CA LEU A 123 20.51 -0.35 -3.33
C LEU A 123 20.82 -1.82 -3.66
N LEU A 124 19.90 -2.52 -4.32
CA LEU A 124 20.11 -3.90 -4.73
C LEU A 124 21.25 -4.03 -5.74
N THR A 125 21.29 -3.12 -6.73
CA THR A 125 22.36 -3.09 -7.74
C THR A 125 23.73 -2.86 -7.10
N GLU A 126 23.84 -1.93 -6.15
CA GLU A 126 25.08 -1.65 -5.40
C GLU A 126 25.56 -2.84 -4.56
N ARG A 127 24.64 -3.72 -4.16
CA ARG A 127 24.94 -4.99 -3.47
C ARG A 127 25.21 -6.15 -4.43
N GLY A 128 25.18 -5.92 -5.74
CA GLY A 128 25.35 -6.97 -6.76
C GLY A 128 24.14 -7.89 -6.90
N LEU A 129 22.96 -7.47 -6.41
CA LEU A 129 21.71 -8.21 -6.51
C LEU A 129 20.89 -7.69 -7.71
N SER A 130 20.29 -8.61 -8.47
CA SER A 130 19.41 -8.30 -9.61
C SER A 130 18.26 -9.31 -9.63
N PRO A 131 17.27 -9.19 -8.69
CA PRO A 131 16.13 -10.08 -8.66
C PRO A 131 15.33 -9.97 -9.96
N LYS A 132 14.90 -11.11 -10.50
CA LYS A 132 14.09 -11.19 -11.72
C LYS A 132 12.62 -11.38 -11.43
N ARG A 133 12.28 -11.84 -10.23
CA ARG A 133 10.91 -11.84 -9.72
C ARG A 133 10.84 -11.23 -8.32
N LEU A 134 9.94 -10.28 -8.11
CA LEU A 134 9.70 -9.66 -6.80
C LEU A 134 8.26 -9.85 -6.34
N THR A 135 8.10 -10.13 -5.05
CA THR A 135 6.83 -10.06 -4.33
C THR A 135 6.74 -8.71 -3.64
N LEU A 136 5.94 -7.80 -4.17
CA LEU A 136 5.72 -6.48 -3.58
C LEU A 136 4.65 -6.57 -2.50
N VAL A 137 4.95 -6.06 -1.30
CA VAL A 137 4.04 -6.11 -0.15
C VAL A 137 3.66 -4.68 0.27
N GLN A 138 2.37 -4.43 0.39
CA GLN A 138 1.83 -3.13 0.76
C GLN A 138 0.44 -3.29 1.44
N LYS A 139 -0.12 -2.21 1.99
CA LYS A 139 -1.52 -2.14 2.44
C LYS A 139 -2.51 -2.53 1.31
N PRO A 140 -3.65 -3.17 1.63
CA PRO A 140 -4.55 -3.72 0.61
C PRO A 140 -5.04 -2.69 -0.43
N PHE A 141 -5.45 -1.51 0.04
CA PHE A 141 -5.94 -0.44 -0.83
C PHE A 141 -4.85 0.29 -1.64
N MET A 142 -3.59 -0.14 -1.54
CA MET A 142 -2.45 0.45 -2.25
C MET A 142 -1.78 -0.54 -3.23
N GLU A 143 -2.30 -1.76 -3.40
CA GLU A 143 -1.71 -2.76 -4.29
C GLU A 143 -1.66 -2.29 -5.74
N LYS A 144 -2.79 -1.84 -6.33
CA LYS A 144 -2.80 -1.30 -7.71
C LYS A 144 -1.86 -0.13 -7.89
N ARG A 145 -1.77 0.75 -6.91
CA ARG A 145 -0.87 1.92 -6.97
C ARG A 145 0.59 1.48 -6.98
N THR A 146 0.91 0.50 -6.14
CA THR A 146 2.24 -0.11 -6.05
C THR A 146 2.61 -0.76 -7.37
N TYR A 147 1.73 -1.59 -7.93
CA TYR A 147 1.92 -2.21 -9.24
C TYR A 147 2.15 -1.16 -10.33
N ALA A 148 1.24 -0.18 -10.46
CA ALA A 148 1.28 0.82 -11.53
C ALA A 148 2.52 1.72 -11.44
N THR A 149 2.99 2.02 -10.23
CA THR A 149 4.21 2.80 -9.99
C THR A 149 5.45 1.96 -10.31
N PHE A 150 5.50 0.71 -9.87
CA PHE A 150 6.63 -0.19 -10.13
C PHE A 150 6.79 -0.43 -11.64
N ALA A 151 5.71 -0.81 -12.33
CA ALA A 151 5.72 -1.04 -13.77
C ALA A 151 6.17 0.20 -14.58
N LYS A 152 5.96 1.41 -14.03
CA LYS A 152 6.39 2.65 -14.67
C LYS A 152 7.84 3.02 -14.39
N GLN A 153 8.35 2.72 -13.19
CA GLN A 153 9.55 3.35 -12.66
C GLN A 153 10.68 2.38 -12.31
N TRP A 154 10.42 1.07 -12.28
CA TRP A 154 11.47 0.07 -12.09
C TRP A 154 12.35 0.00 -13.35
N PRO A 155 13.68 0.19 -13.23
CA PRO A 155 14.56 0.28 -14.41
C PRO A 155 14.71 -1.00 -15.25
N ASP A 156 14.46 -2.18 -14.68
CA ASP A 156 14.62 -3.46 -15.38
C ASP A 156 13.26 -3.98 -15.91
N GLU A 157 12.99 -3.74 -17.19
CA GLU A 157 11.72 -4.06 -17.85
C GLU A 157 11.40 -5.57 -17.93
N VAL A 158 12.39 -6.46 -17.78
CA VAL A 158 12.16 -7.91 -17.80
C VAL A 158 11.84 -8.49 -16.42
N THR A 159 11.79 -7.63 -15.40
CA THR A 159 11.48 -8.02 -14.03
C THR A 159 9.99 -8.35 -13.88
N GLU A 160 9.70 -9.57 -13.41
CA GLU A 160 8.35 -9.98 -13.06
C GLU A 160 7.97 -9.48 -11.66
N ILE A 161 6.74 -9.00 -11.50
CA ILE A 161 6.22 -8.57 -10.21
C ILE A 161 4.88 -9.21 -9.89
N GLN A 162 4.71 -9.56 -8.63
CA GLN A 162 3.43 -9.88 -8.01
C GLN A 162 3.23 -8.95 -6.81
N VAL A 163 1.98 -8.68 -6.43
CA VAL A 163 1.65 -7.71 -5.38
C VAL A 163 0.64 -8.34 -4.45
N THR A 164 0.85 -8.18 -3.14
CA THR A 164 0.01 -8.81 -2.12
C THR A 164 -0.09 -7.96 -0.86
N SER A 165 -1.13 -8.25 -0.08
CA SER A 165 -1.40 -7.74 1.25
C SER A 165 -2.14 -8.82 2.07
N GLN A 166 -2.21 -8.63 3.38
CA GLN A 166 -2.77 -9.64 4.30
C GLN A 166 -4.31 -9.71 4.27
N TRP A 167 -5.00 -8.58 4.08
CA TRP A 167 -6.45 -8.50 4.22
C TRP A 167 -7.17 -8.41 2.89
N GLN A 168 -8.19 -9.25 2.72
CA GLN A 168 -9.08 -9.20 1.57
C GLN A 168 -10.21 -8.18 1.76
N ASP A 169 -10.84 -8.18 2.93
CA ASP A 169 -12.01 -7.32 3.21
C ASP A 169 -11.65 -6.11 4.07
N TRP A 170 -12.16 -4.93 3.69
CA TRP A 170 -11.92 -3.69 4.44
C TRP A 170 -12.49 -3.72 5.86
N ILE A 171 -13.53 -4.53 6.10
CA ILE A 171 -14.19 -4.66 7.40
C ILE A 171 -13.23 -5.22 8.45
N ASP A 172 -12.30 -6.09 8.03
CA ASP A 172 -11.33 -6.74 8.90
C ASP A 172 -10.01 -5.96 9.00
N TYR A 173 -9.85 -4.91 8.17
CA TYR A 173 -8.60 -4.17 8.06
C TYR A 173 -8.44 -3.06 9.11
N PHE A 174 -9.48 -2.26 9.33
CA PHE A 174 -9.42 -1.09 10.21
C PHE A 174 -9.39 -1.51 11.69
N ASN A 175 -8.76 -0.69 12.54
CA ASN A 175 -8.65 -0.94 13.97
C ASN A 175 -8.57 0.39 14.75
N GLU A 176 -8.19 0.34 16.04
CA GLU A 176 -8.07 1.54 16.87
C GLU A 176 -6.91 2.47 16.42
N GLU A 177 -5.82 1.91 15.88
CA GLU A 177 -4.66 2.66 15.39
C GLU A 177 -4.86 3.20 13.96
N LEU A 178 -5.69 2.51 13.18
CA LEU A 178 -6.07 2.84 11.81
C LEU A 178 -7.60 2.92 11.72
N PRO A 179 -8.21 4.01 12.24
CA PRO A 179 -9.66 4.18 12.25
C PRO A 179 -10.25 4.19 10.83
N LEU A 180 -11.51 3.76 10.72
CA LEU A 180 -12.19 3.59 9.43
C LEU A 180 -12.18 4.86 8.56
N ASP A 181 -12.39 6.04 9.13
CA ASP A 181 -12.37 7.30 8.39
C ASP A 181 -10.99 7.59 7.77
N MET A 182 -9.91 7.34 8.51
CA MET A 182 -8.54 7.43 8.00
C MET A 182 -8.29 6.42 6.87
N VAL A 183 -8.75 5.17 7.03
CA VAL A 183 -8.62 4.12 5.99
C VAL A 183 -9.36 4.51 4.72
N LEU A 184 -10.62 4.97 4.84
CA LEU A 184 -11.43 5.37 3.70
C LEU A 184 -10.89 6.61 3.01
N GLY A 185 -10.40 7.61 3.76
CA GLY A 185 -9.71 8.77 3.18
C GLY A 185 -8.46 8.36 2.40
N ALA A 186 -7.66 7.44 2.94
CA ALA A 186 -6.48 6.91 2.26
C ALA A 186 -6.86 6.13 0.98
N LEU A 187 -7.87 5.25 1.04
CA LEU A 187 -8.40 4.52 -0.12
C LEU A 187 -8.82 5.48 -1.25
N ILE A 188 -9.59 6.52 -0.93
CA ILE A 188 -10.05 7.52 -1.88
C ILE A 188 -8.86 8.28 -2.49
N ALA A 189 -7.94 8.74 -1.65
CA ALA A 189 -6.77 9.48 -2.11
C ALA A 189 -5.85 8.61 -2.98
N ASP A 190 -5.70 7.31 -2.69
CA ASP A 190 -4.93 6.40 -3.52
C ASP A 190 -5.61 6.12 -4.86
N TYR A 191 -6.94 6.00 -4.90
CA TYR A 191 -7.70 5.92 -6.14
C TYR A 191 -7.56 7.20 -7.00
N GLU A 192 -7.63 8.39 -6.40
CA GLU A 192 -7.41 9.65 -7.12
C GLU A 192 -6.02 9.71 -7.78
N ARG A 193 -5.01 9.09 -7.16
CA ARG A 193 -3.67 8.98 -7.74
C ARG A 193 -3.63 8.01 -8.90
N ILE A 194 -4.32 6.87 -8.85
CA ILE A 194 -4.49 5.98 -10.02
C ILE A 194 -5.02 6.76 -11.23
N LYS A 195 -5.97 7.68 -11.01
CA LYS A 195 -6.52 8.53 -12.08
C LYS A 195 -5.54 9.58 -12.61
N SER A 196 -4.80 10.24 -11.72
CA SER A 196 -4.10 11.49 -12.05
C SER A 196 -2.60 11.34 -12.29
N TYR A 197 -1.97 10.31 -11.74
CA TYR A 197 -0.51 10.11 -11.80
C TYR A 197 0.03 9.60 -13.14
N PRO A 198 -0.73 8.86 -13.97
CA PRO A 198 -0.24 8.48 -15.29
C PRO A 198 0.10 9.70 -16.17
N ALA A 199 -0.76 10.72 -16.17
CA ALA A 199 -0.53 11.98 -16.90
C ALA A 199 0.70 12.77 -16.39
N GLN A 200 1.12 12.52 -15.16
CA GLN A 200 2.32 13.12 -14.54
C GLN A 200 3.57 12.26 -14.77
N GLY A 201 3.44 11.10 -15.41
CA GLY A 201 4.55 10.18 -15.67
C GLY A 201 4.95 9.31 -14.48
N PHE A 202 4.19 9.33 -13.38
CA PHE A 202 4.51 8.53 -12.19
C PHE A 202 3.98 7.10 -12.23
N GLN A 203 2.95 6.81 -13.02
CA GLN A 203 2.33 5.49 -13.11
C GLN A 203 2.06 5.11 -14.56
N ILE A 204 1.86 3.82 -14.82
CA ILE A 204 1.17 3.38 -16.04
C ILE A 204 -0.33 3.65 -15.90
N GLU A 205 -1.05 3.75 -17.02
CA GLU A 205 -2.50 3.84 -17.00
C GLU A 205 -3.13 2.52 -16.55
N MET A 206 -4.12 2.60 -15.66
CA MET A 206 -4.92 1.46 -15.23
C MET A 206 -6.35 1.69 -15.73
N PRO A 207 -6.95 0.74 -16.50
CA PRO A 207 -8.33 0.86 -16.92
C PRO A 207 -9.27 0.95 -15.71
N ILE A 208 -10.16 1.94 -15.73
CA ILE A 208 -11.12 2.19 -14.65
C ILE A 208 -12.53 1.94 -15.19
N PRO A 209 -13.21 0.89 -14.72
CA PRO A 209 -14.62 0.65 -15.04
C PRO A 209 -15.54 1.77 -14.52
N ASP A 210 -16.62 2.04 -15.25
CA ASP A 210 -17.57 3.13 -14.89
C ASP A 210 -18.21 2.93 -13.51
N ASP A 211 -18.49 1.68 -13.12
CA ASP A 211 -19.06 1.35 -11.81
C ASP A 211 -18.10 1.66 -10.65
N VAL A 212 -16.79 1.50 -10.87
CA VAL A 212 -15.75 1.90 -9.91
C VAL A 212 -15.72 3.42 -9.75
N ASP A 213 -15.75 4.19 -10.85
CA ASP A 213 -15.77 5.65 -10.72
C ASP A 213 -17.06 6.14 -10.07
N HIS A 214 -18.21 5.54 -10.39
CA HIS A 214 -19.48 5.85 -9.72
C HIS A 214 -19.43 5.56 -8.21
N ALA A 215 -18.81 4.46 -7.79
CA ALA A 215 -18.62 4.12 -6.38
C ALA A 215 -17.75 5.18 -5.69
N TYR A 216 -16.61 5.56 -6.28
CA TYR A 216 -15.77 6.64 -5.79
C TYR A 216 -16.54 7.97 -5.64
N GLN A 217 -17.32 8.37 -6.65
CA GLN A 217 -18.12 9.61 -6.60
C GLN A 217 -19.22 9.54 -5.51
N ALA A 218 -19.75 8.36 -5.22
CA ALA A 218 -20.68 8.18 -4.11
C ALA A 218 -20.00 8.39 -2.76
N LEU A 219 -18.78 7.87 -2.57
CA LEU A 219 -17.99 8.06 -1.35
C LEU A 219 -17.58 9.52 -1.13
N LYS A 220 -17.07 10.20 -2.17
CA LYS A 220 -16.73 11.64 -2.12
C LYS A 220 -17.90 12.51 -1.66
N ARG A 221 -19.11 12.25 -2.17
CA ARG A 221 -20.33 13.02 -1.80
C ARG A 221 -20.73 12.87 -0.33
N LEU A 222 -20.27 11.82 0.34
CA LEU A 222 -20.53 11.58 1.76
C LEU A 222 -19.53 12.30 2.68
N GLY A 223 -18.53 12.98 2.12
CA GLY A 223 -17.57 13.80 2.86
C GLY A 223 -16.34 13.04 3.36
N PHE A 224 -16.05 11.87 2.77
CA PHE A 224 -14.74 11.24 2.94
C PHE A 224 -13.76 11.96 1.99
N GLU A 225 -12.74 12.59 2.57
CA GLU A 225 -11.63 13.30 1.88
C GLU A 225 -10.28 12.72 2.27
#